data_AF-A0A4Q5PUK0-F1
#
_entry.id   AF-A0A4Q5PUK0-F1
#
_cell.length_a   1.000
_cell.length_b   1.000
_cell.length_c   1.000
_cell.angle_alpha   90.00
_cell.angle_beta   90.00
_cell.angle_gamma   90.00
#
_symmetry.space_group_name_H-M   'P 1'
#
loop_
_entity.id
_entity.type
_entity.pdbx_description
1 polymer ?
#
loop_
_entity_poly.entity_id
_entity_poly.type
_entity_poly.pdbx_seq_one_letter_code
_entity_poly.pdbx_strand_id
1 'polypeptide(L)' 'MEEMTTEEFNLLNDFITEKCGICYKEKQKYIFQQKLFKRLEINSLNNFTDYYDFLT' A
#
# COMPACT_ATOMS: atom_id res chain seq x y z
N MET A 1 11.94 9.17 -2.30
CA MET A 1 10.84 8.31 -1.85
C MET A 1 9.61 8.78 -2.57
N GLU A 2 8.98 7.91 -3.35
CA GLU A 2 7.67 8.19 -3.93
C GLU A 2 6.63 8.31 -2.81
N GLU A 3 5.81 9.34 -2.89
CA GLU A 3 4.73 9.58 -1.94
C GLU A 3 3.49 8.81 -2.41
N MET A 4 2.88 8.03 -1.53
CA MET A 4 1.66 7.29 -1.85
C MET A 4 0.51 8.27 -2.06
N THR A 5 -0.15 8.17 -3.19
CA THR A 5 -1.34 8.96 -3.49
C THR A 5 -2.52 8.53 -2.59
N THR A 6 -3.59 9.32 -2.54
CA THR A 6 -4.78 8.93 -1.75
C THR A 6 -5.52 7.78 -2.42
N GLU A 7 -5.49 7.74 -3.75
CA GLU A 7 -6.02 6.67 -4.58
C GLU A 7 -5.31 5.34 -4.30
N GLU A 8 -3.97 5.31 -4.33
CA GLU A 8 -3.18 4.11 -4.00
C GLU A 8 -3.39 3.66 -2.56
N PHE A 9 -3.52 4.60 -1.62
CA PHE A 9 -3.84 4.27 -0.22
C PHE A 9 -5.18 3.54 -0.12
N ASN A 10 -6.23 4.09 -0.73
CA ASN A 10 -7.55 3.48 -0.70
C ASN A 10 -7.55 2.11 -1.36
N LEU A 11 -6.94 1.99 -2.54
CA LEU A 11 -6.85 0.74 -3.31
C LEU A 11 -6.17 -0.38 -2.50
N LEU A 12 -5.01 -0.11 -1.92
CA LEU A 12 -4.28 -1.11 -1.12
C LEU A 12 -4.94 -1.36 0.24
N ASN A 13 -5.58 -0.36 0.84
CA ASN A 13 -6.32 -0.53 2.09
C ASN A 13 -7.57 -1.39 1.89
N ASP A 14 -8.28 -1.22 0.77
CA ASP A 14 -9.43 -2.05 0.41
C ASP A 14 -9.00 -3.49 0.18
N PHE A 15 -7.91 -3.72 -0.56
CA PHE A 15 -7.33 -5.05 -0.74
C PHE A 15 -6.97 -5.73 0.58
N ILE A 16 -6.27 -5.04 1.47
CA ILE A 16 -5.89 -5.59 2.79
C ILE A 16 -7.13 -5.82 3.66
N THR A 17 -8.13 -4.94 3.57
CA THR A 17 -9.40 -5.11 4.29
C THR A 17 -10.13 -6.34 3.79
N GLU A 18 -10.20 -6.57 2.47
CA GLU A 18 -10.83 -7.75 1.87
C GLU A 18 -10.11 -9.05 2.23
N LYS A 19 -8.77 -9.09 2.12
CA LYS A 19 -8.00 -10.33 2.35
C LYS A 19 -7.75 -10.65 3.81
N CYS A 20 -7.59 -9.63 4.65
CA CYS A 20 -7.13 -9.79 6.04
C CYS A 20 -8.13 -9.28 7.09
N GLY A 21 -9.19 -8.57 6.70
CA GLY A 21 -10.14 -7.96 7.63
C GLY A 21 -9.58 -6.76 8.40
N ILE A 22 -8.47 -6.17 7.94
CA ILE A 22 -7.78 -5.04 8.60
C ILE A 22 -7.97 -3.77 7.78
N CYS A 23 -8.59 -2.75 8.39
CA CYS A 23 -8.80 -1.44 7.78
C CYS A 23 -7.95 -0.37 8.47
N TYR A 24 -7.20 0.40 7.68
CA TYR A 24 -6.45 1.56 8.13
C TYR A 24 -7.26 2.84 7.95
N LYS A 25 -7.14 3.77 8.91
CA LYS A 25 -7.71 5.12 8.82
C LYS A 25 -6.72 6.06 8.13
N GLU A 26 -7.21 7.14 7.53
CA GLU A 26 -6.39 8.15 6.83
C GLU A 26 -5.23 8.69 7.69
N LYS A 27 -5.46 8.93 8.99
CA LYS A 27 -4.39 9.33 9.93
C LYS A 27 -3.22 8.34 10.06
N GLN A 28 -3.41 7.10 9.58
CA GLN A 28 -2.42 6.03 9.57
C GLN A 28 -1.75 5.88 8.19
N LYS A 29 -2.11 6.69 7.18
CA LYS A 29 -1.55 6.64 5.81
C LYS A 29 -0.02 6.69 5.80
N TYR A 30 0.58 7.54 6.63
CA TYR A 30 2.04 7.61 6.74
C TYR A 30 2.65 6.27 7.20
N ILE A 31 2.12 5.66 8.27
CA ILE A 31 2.63 4.38 8.78
C ILE A 31 2.36 3.25 7.78
N PHE A 32 1.21 3.29 7.11
CA PHE A 32 0.83 2.36 6.07
C PHE A 32 1.82 2.39 4.90
N GLN A 33 2.10 3.59 4.38
CA GLN A 33 3.09 3.81 3.32
C GLN A 33 4.47 3.31 3.73
N GLN A 34 4.95 3.61 4.95
CA GLN A 34 6.27 3.15 5.39
C GLN A 34 6.39 1.62 5.49
N LYS A 35 5.28 0.92 5.78
CA LYS A 35 5.27 -0.54 5.79
C LYS A 35 5.31 -1.11 4.37
N LEU A 36 4.56 -0.53 3.43
CA LEU A 36 4.51 -1.00 2.06
C LEU A 36 5.75 -0.62 1.26
N PHE A 37 6.38 0.53 1.56
CA PHE A 37 7.63 0.93 0.93
C PHE A 37 8.73 -0.13 1.13
N LYS A 38 8.85 -0.70 2.33
CA LYS A 38 9.75 -1.83 2.59
C LYS A 38 9.42 -3.06 1.74
N ARG A 39 8.16 -3.25 1.36
CA ARG A 39 7.73 -4.34 0.47
C ARG A 39 8.07 -4.04 -0.99
N LEU A 40 8.00 -2.77 -1.42
CA LEU A 40 8.49 -2.36 -2.74
C LEU A 40 9.97 -2.70 -2.91
N GLU A 41 10.79 -2.31 -1.93
CA GLU A 41 12.24 -2.57 -1.94
C GLU A 41 12.56 -4.06 -2.06
N ILE A 42 11.86 -4.92 -1.29
CA ILE A 42 12.05 -6.37 -1.32
C ILE A 42 11.68 -6.97 -2.68
N ASN A 43 10.63 -6.45 -3.32
CA ASN A 43 10.14 -6.96 -4.61
C ASN A 43 10.74 -6.22 -5.82
N SER A 44 11.68 -5.30 -5.61
CA SER A 44 12.27 -4.44 -6.66
C SER A 44 11.23 -3.69 -7.49
N LEU A 45 10.16 -3.23 -6.84
CA LEU A 45 9.09 -2.44 -7.46
C LEU A 45 9.31 -0.95 -7.21
N ASN A 46 8.85 -0.11 -8.14
CA ASN A 46 9.13 1.32 -8.10
C ASN A 46 8.01 2.12 -7.46
N ASN A 47 6.75 1.70 -7.62
CA ASN A 47 5.57 2.44 -7.18
C ASN A 47 4.52 1.50 -6.51
N PHE A 48 3.51 2.09 -5.88
CA PHE A 48 2.49 1.33 -5.14
C PHE A 48 1.44 0.69 -6.05
N THR A 49 1.25 1.22 -7.26
CA THR A 49 0.37 0.63 -8.28
C THR A 49 0.93 -0.71 -8.77
N ASP A 50 2.21 -0.77 -9.15
CA ASP A 50 2.91 -2.00 -9.54
C ASP A 50 2.85 -3.05 -8.41
N TYR A 51 2.90 -2.60 -7.15
CA TYR A 51 2.77 -3.50 -6.01
C TYR A 51 1.36 -4.02 -5.80
N TYR A 52 0.34 -3.20 -6.07
CA TYR A 52 -1.02 -3.69 -6.12
C TYR A 52 -1.18 -4.74 -7.21
N ASP A 53 -0.72 -4.46 -8.44
CA ASP A 53 -0.78 -5.38 -9.58
C ASP A 53 -0.02 -6.69 -9.31
N PHE A 54 1.08 -6.65 -8.56
CA PHE A 54 1.82 -7.84 -8.12
C PHE A 54 1.03 -8.74 -7.13
N LEU A 55 0.12 -8.15 -6.34
CA LEU A 55 -0.62 -8.87 -5.31
C LEU A 55 -1.94 -9.48 -5.79
N THR A 56 -2.48 -8.99 -6.91
CA THR A 56 -3.74 -9.45 -7.51
C THR A 56 -3.51 -10.46 -8.62
#